data_AF-A0A382Y0K5-F1
#
_entry.id   AF-A0A382Y0K5-F1
#
_cell.length_a   1.000
_cell.length_b   1.000
_cell.length_c   1.000
_cell.angle_alpha   90.00
_cell.angle_beta   90.00
_cell.angle_gamma   90.00
#
_symmetry.space_group_name_H-M   'P 1'
#
loop_
_entity.id
_entity.type
_entity.pdbx_description
1 polymer ?
#
loop_
_entity_poly.entity_id
_entity_poly.type
_entity_poly.pdbx_seq_one_letter_code
_entity_poly.pdbx_strand_id
1 'polypeptide(L)'
;LTSKFVINCAGGNSLDIAKQFGLLTDYSDLHFRGEYWVADSTIADLVKTNIYTVPRYTEFPFLDPHWIKKANGQTEIGPNAVPVDSPETYESFITDISTVISKISDIVSGSTKKLLLNPDFISLISNEFMSSISKSAMVERVQKFIPAVKPENFPKRGTSGIRTPVISPDGEFVSEMKEVEGKNSFHIVNYNSPGATGAPAYSAFVVKQLQEKGVLPQPKEQKNSIWNFEDI
;
A
#
# COMPACT_ATOMS: atom_id res chain seq x y z
N LEU A 1 -1.13 -7.08 -29.92
CA LEU A 1 -0.06 -7.86 -29.26
C LEU A 1 -0.62 -9.24 -28.95
N THR A 2 0.16 -10.31 -29.11
CA THR A 2 -0.20 -11.68 -28.72
C THR A 2 0.92 -12.24 -27.83
N SER A 3 0.57 -12.99 -26.77
CA SER A 3 1.54 -13.61 -25.87
C SER A 3 1.13 -15.05 -25.55
N LYS A 4 2.08 -15.88 -25.12
CA LYS A 4 1.82 -17.27 -24.68
C LYS A 4 1.41 -17.35 -23.21
N PHE A 5 1.89 -16.41 -22.40
CA PHE A 5 1.69 -16.35 -20.96
C PHE A 5 1.68 -14.89 -20.49
N VAL A 6 0.93 -14.58 -19.43
CA VAL A 6 0.84 -13.24 -18.84
C VAL A 6 1.17 -13.31 -17.36
N ILE A 7 2.09 -12.46 -16.90
CA ILE A 7 2.31 -12.21 -15.47
C ILE A 7 1.68 -10.86 -15.14
N ASN A 8 0.62 -10.86 -14.35
CA ASN A 8 -0.04 -9.66 -13.87
C ASN A 8 0.62 -9.18 -12.58
N CYS A 9 1.39 -8.10 -12.70
CA CYS A 9 2.03 -7.37 -11.61
C CYS A 9 1.61 -5.88 -11.61
N ALA A 10 0.38 -5.57 -12.00
CA ALA A 10 -0.10 -4.21 -12.24
C ALA A 10 -0.39 -3.37 -10.97
N GLY A 11 0.26 -3.68 -9.85
CA GLY A 11 0.14 -2.94 -8.59
C GLY A 11 -1.32 -2.78 -8.16
N GLY A 12 -1.75 -1.53 -7.98
CA GLY A 12 -3.12 -1.22 -7.56
C GLY A 12 -4.22 -1.65 -8.54
N ASN A 13 -3.90 -1.94 -9.80
CA ASN A 13 -4.84 -2.46 -10.81
C ASN A 13 -4.80 -3.99 -10.94
N SER A 14 -4.00 -4.68 -10.11
CA SER A 14 -3.80 -6.13 -10.23
C SER A 14 -5.07 -6.94 -10.02
N LEU A 15 -5.97 -6.52 -9.12
CA LEU A 15 -7.25 -7.19 -8.88
C LEU A 15 -8.18 -7.09 -10.10
N ASP A 16 -8.31 -5.90 -10.69
CA ASP A 16 -9.14 -5.69 -11.88
C ASP A 16 -8.67 -6.52 -13.07
N ILE A 17 -7.36 -6.60 -13.28
CA ILE A 17 -6.80 -7.47 -14.33
C ILE A 17 -7.07 -8.95 -14.01
N ALA A 18 -6.98 -9.38 -12.75
CA ALA A 18 -7.34 -10.76 -12.38
C ALA A 18 -8.82 -11.08 -12.67
N LYS A 19 -9.72 -10.14 -12.37
CA LYS A 19 -11.16 -10.27 -12.65
C LYS A 19 -11.46 -10.40 -14.14
N GLN A 20 -10.72 -9.70 -15.00
CA GLN A 20 -10.84 -9.86 -16.46
C GLN A 20 -10.48 -11.27 -16.95
N PHE A 21 -9.70 -12.03 -16.18
CA PHE A 21 -9.38 -13.43 -16.44
C PHE A 21 -10.37 -14.41 -15.76
N GLY A 22 -11.44 -13.90 -15.15
CA GLY A 22 -12.42 -14.69 -14.40
C GLY A 22 -11.91 -15.17 -13.03
N LEU A 23 -10.82 -14.58 -12.53
CA LEU A 23 -10.23 -14.92 -11.23
C LEU A 23 -10.61 -13.87 -10.18
N LEU A 24 -10.73 -14.28 -8.92
CA LEU A 24 -10.99 -13.39 -7.78
C LEU A 24 -12.22 -12.48 -7.96
N THR A 25 -13.26 -12.95 -8.66
CA THR A 25 -14.47 -12.17 -8.98
C THR A 25 -15.20 -11.66 -7.74
N ASP A 26 -15.09 -12.39 -6.63
CA ASP A 26 -15.80 -12.09 -5.38
C ASP A 26 -14.96 -11.24 -4.40
N TYR A 27 -13.73 -10.87 -4.78
CA TYR A 27 -12.86 -9.99 -4.01
C TYR A 27 -13.06 -8.54 -4.42
N SER A 28 -12.76 -7.62 -3.51
CA SER A 28 -12.80 -6.17 -3.74
C SER A 28 -11.50 -5.54 -3.28
N ASP A 29 -11.31 -4.25 -3.50
CA ASP A 29 -10.20 -3.48 -2.98
C ASP A 29 -10.67 -2.09 -2.51
N LEU A 30 -9.82 -1.45 -1.72
CA LEU A 30 -9.94 -0.05 -1.33
C LEU A 30 -8.66 0.66 -1.68
N HIS A 31 -8.72 1.95 -1.96
CA HIS A 31 -7.53 2.74 -2.28
C HIS A 31 -7.30 3.82 -1.23
N PHE A 32 -6.08 3.86 -0.70
CA PHE A 32 -5.67 4.82 0.30
C PHE A 32 -4.44 5.57 -0.16
N ARG A 33 -4.63 6.86 -0.47
CA ARG A 33 -3.53 7.78 -0.74
C ARG A 33 -2.88 8.21 0.56
N GLY A 34 -1.59 7.95 0.66
CA GLY A 34 -0.72 8.51 1.67
C GLY A 34 0.07 9.69 1.15
N GLU A 35 -0.11 10.83 1.79
CA GLU A 35 0.61 12.08 1.55
C GLU A 35 1.73 12.25 2.58
N TYR A 36 2.85 12.79 2.10
CA TYR A 36 3.98 13.16 2.92
C TYR A 36 4.14 14.67 2.96
N TRP A 37 4.77 15.18 4.00
CA TRP A 37 5.05 16.61 4.15
C TRP A 37 6.53 16.85 4.44
N VAL A 38 7.13 17.75 3.68
CA VAL A 38 8.57 18.04 3.72
C VAL A 38 8.86 18.99 4.87
N ALA A 39 9.79 18.58 5.73
CA ALA A 39 10.33 19.41 6.79
C ALA A 39 11.16 20.57 6.21
N ASP A 40 11.03 21.77 6.79
CA ASP A 40 11.90 22.89 6.48
C ASP A 40 13.36 22.61 6.89
N SER A 41 14.29 23.42 6.39
CA SER A 41 15.71 23.25 6.66
C SER A 41 16.11 23.48 8.12
N THR A 42 15.26 24.14 8.93
CA THR A 42 15.57 24.43 10.33
C THR A 42 15.41 23.21 11.23
N ILE A 43 14.56 22.25 10.84
CA ILE A 43 14.33 21.02 11.60
C ILE A 43 14.71 19.73 10.85
N ALA A 44 15.13 19.82 9.58
CA ALA A 44 15.41 18.66 8.74
C ALA A 44 16.42 17.66 9.34
N ASP A 45 17.33 18.12 10.20
CA ASP A 45 18.35 17.29 10.86
C ASP A 45 18.13 17.11 12.36
N LEU A 46 16.92 17.44 12.87
CA LEU A 46 16.55 17.21 14.26
C LEU A 46 16.72 15.73 14.65
N VAL A 47 16.41 14.83 13.71
CA VAL A 47 16.71 13.40 13.78
C VAL A 47 17.32 12.95 12.44
N LYS A 48 18.47 12.28 12.50
CA LYS A 48 19.27 11.89 11.33
C LYS A 48 18.97 10.49 10.78
N THR A 49 17.98 9.81 11.35
CA THR A 49 17.55 8.46 10.98
C THR A 49 16.03 8.42 10.89
N ASN A 50 15.47 7.35 10.33
CA ASN A 50 14.04 7.14 10.34
C ASN A 50 13.54 6.79 11.76
N ILE A 51 12.36 7.31 12.14
CA ILE A 51 11.66 6.89 13.35
C ILE A 51 10.26 6.42 12.96
N TYR A 52 9.94 5.22 13.41
CA TYR A 52 8.64 4.57 13.26
C TYR A 52 8.06 4.35 14.66
N THR A 53 6.79 4.62 14.85
CA THR A 53 6.09 4.23 16.06
C THR A 53 5.71 2.74 15.97
N VAL A 54 5.52 2.12 17.14
CA VAL A 54 4.91 0.79 17.19
C VAL A 54 3.44 0.95 16.78
N PRO A 55 2.95 0.20 15.78
CA PRO A 55 1.58 0.33 15.30
C PRO A 55 0.62 -0.02 16.41
N ARG A 56 -0.33 0.88 16.67
CA ARG A 56 -1.40 0.64 17.65
C ARG A 56 -2.41 -0.41 17.16
N TYR A 57 -2.65 -0.44 15.85
CA TYR A 57 -3.60 -1.33 15.18
C TYR A 57 -2.81 -2.16 14.16
N THR A 58 -2.68 -3.46 14.41
CA THR A 58 -1.91 -4.37 13.55
C THR A 58 -2.67 -4.79 12.31
N GLU A 59 -4.00 -4.82 12.43
CA GLU A 59 -4.96 -5.21 11.41
C GLU A 59 -5.22 -4.10 10.39
N PHE A 60 -4.88 -2.84 10.74
CA PHE A 60 -5.05 -1.68 9.88
C PHE A 60 -3.70 -1.00 9.62
N PRO A 61 -3.02 -1.39 8.54
CA PRO A 61 -1.77 -0.76 8.20
C PRO A 61 -1.99 0.73 7.87
N PHE A 62 -0.96 1.56 8.09
CA PHE A 62 -0.83 2.93 7.56
C PHE A 62 -1.43 4.11 8.34
N LEU A 63 -1.76 3.95 9.63
CA LEU A 63 -2.36 5.06 10.41
C LEU A 63 -1.36 5.97 11.13
N ASP A 64 -0.17 5.46 11.44
CA ASP A 64 0.82 6.24 12.18
C ASP A 64 1.85 6.88 11.23
N PRO A 65 2.08 8.20 11.34
CA PRO A 65 3.09 8.87 10.55
C PRO A 65 4.50 8.55 11.07
N HIS A 66 5.44 8.46 10.14
CA HIS A 66 6.85 8.25 10.44
C HIS A 66 7.63 9.56 10.29
N TRP A 67 8.79 9.62 10.92
CA TRP A 67 9.85 10.55 10.54
C TRP A 67 10.78 9.87 9.56
N ILE A 68 10.95 10.45 8.37
CA ILE A 68 11.64 9.81 7.25
C ILE A 68 12.80 10.69 6.82
N LYS A 69 14.02 10.15 6.91
CA LYS A 69 15.23 10.72 6.32
C LYS A 69 15.49 10.04 4.97
N LYS A 70 15.31 10.78 3.88
CA LYS A 70 15.48 10.27 2.52
C LYS A 70 16.96 10.25 2.15
N ALA A 71 17.32 9.39 1.20
CA ALA A 71 18.69 9.24 0.71
C ALA A 71 19.27 10.53 0.11
N ASN A 72 18.41 11.43 -0.41
CA ASN A 72 18.81 12.74 -0.93
C ASN A 72 18.96 13.82 0.17
N GLY A 73 18.88 13.44 1.45
CA GLY A 73 19.00 14.34 2.60
C GLY A 73 17.71 15.08 2.98
N GLN A 74 16.65 15.00 2.17
CA GLN A 74 15.34 15.56 2.50
C GLN A 74 14.70 14.81 3.67
N THR A 75 13.98 15.54 4.52
CA THR A 75 13.23 14.95 5.62
C THR A 75 11.74 15.15 5.40
N GLU A 76 10.98 14.09 5.58
CA GLU A 76 9.52 14.07 5.43
C GLU A 76 8.85 13.45 6.65
N ILE A 77 7.60 13.84 6.90
CA ILE A 77 6.70 13.10 7.78
C ILE A 77 5.54 12.51 7.00
N GLY A 78 5.05 11.36 7.45
CA GLY A 78 3.90 10.68 6.86
C GLY A 78 4.10 9.16 6.77
N PRO A 79 3.25 8.45 6.03
CA PRO A 79 2.11 8.98 5.31
C PRO A 79 0.89 9.23 6.22
N ASN A 80 -0.05 10.06 5.76
CA ASN A 80 -1.45 9.95 6.20
C ASN A 80 -2.19 8.83 5.44
N ALA A 81 -3.50 8.69 5.68
CA ALA A 81 -4.35 7.79 4.92
C ALA A 81 -5.62 8.55 4.49
N VAL A 82 -5.76 8.79 3.18
CA VAL A 82 -6.89 9.49 2.56
C VAL A 82 -7.54 8.51 1.57
N PRO A 83 -8.86 8.27 1.62
CA PRO A 83 -9.49 7.32 0.73
C PRO A 83 -9.63 7.93 -0.67
N VAL A 84 -9.33 7.17 -1.70
CA VAL A 84 -9.47 7.61 -3.09
C VAL A 84 -10.23 6.58 -3.91
N ASP A 85 -10.75 6.99 -5.06
CA ASP A 85 -11.64 6.22 -5.93
C ASP A 85 -10.89 5.28 -6.88
N SER A 86 -9.59 5.50 -7.10
CA SER A 86 -8.78 4.71 -8.01
C SER A 86 -7.33 4.61 -7.53
N PRO A 87 -6.60 3.56 -7.92
CA PRO A 87 -5.17 3.41 -7.63
C PRO A 87 -4.28 4.49 -8.27
N GLU A 88 -4.83 5.35 -9.14
CA GLU A 88 -4.12 6.41 -9.85
C GLU A 88 -4.55 7.84 -9.44
N THR A 89 -5.43 7.99 -8.44
CA THR A 89 -5.96 9.30 -8.02
C THR A 89 -5.00 10.04 -7.07
N TYR A 90 -3.88 10.52 -7.60
CA TYR A 90 -2.88 11.29 -6.83
C TYR A 90 -3.33 12.71 -6.50
N GLU A 91 -4.29 13.26 -7.26
CA GLU A 91 -4.87 14.59 -7.04
C GLU A 91 -6.37 14.47 -6.72
N SER A 92 -6.72 14.75 -5.46
CA SER A 92 -8.10 14.76 -4.98
C SER A 92 -8.21 15.72 -3.82
N PHE A 93 -9.24 16.56 -3.84
CA PHE A 93 -9.61 17.48 -2.77
C PHE A 93 -10.73 16.83 -1.97
N ILE A 94 -10.38 16.06 -0.95
CA ILE A 94 -11.36 15.56 0.01
C ILE A 94 -11.28 16.47 1.23
N THR A 95 -12.31 17.28 1.41
CA THR A 95 -12.36 18.33 2.43
C THR A 95 -13.27 17.98 3.61
N ASP A 96 -14.09 16.93 3.51
CA ASP A 96 -15.05 16.56 4.56
C ASP A 96 -15.31 15.06 4.71
N ILE A 97 -15.72 14.69 5.94
CA ILE A 97 -16.06 13.32 6.38
C ILE A 97 -17.17 12.71 5.51
N SER A 98 -18.18 13.51 5.15
CA SER A 98 -19.32 13.03 4.36
C SER A 98 -18.90 12.53 2.99
N THR A 99 -17.94 13.21 2.35
CA THR A 99 -17.37 12.80 1.07
C THR A 99 -16.54 11.54 1.20
N VAL A 100 -15.80 11.37 2.31
CA VAL A 100 -15.08 10.12 2.61
C VAL A 100 -16.05 8.95 2.72
N ILE A 101 -17.12 9.08 3.51
CA ILE A 101 -18.11 8.03 3.71
C ILE A 101 -18.84 7.71 2.40
N SER A 102 -19.25 8.73 1.63
CA SER A 102 -19.89 8.54 0.32
C SER A 102 -18.96 7.78 -0.63
N LYS A 103 -17.68 8.18 -0.72
CA LYS A 103 -16.70 7.49 -1.58
C LYS A 103 -16.48 6.04 -1.14
N ILE A 104 -16.35 5.79 0.16
CA ILE A 104 -16.24 4.42 0.68
C ILE A 104 -17.52 3.64 0.33
N SER A 105 -18.72 4.23 0.45
CA SER A 105 -19.96 3.54 0.06
C SER A 105 -20.10 3.29 -1.44
N ASP A 106 -19.55 4.17 -2.29
CA ASP A 106 -19.56 4.01 -3.75
C ASP A 106 -18.56 2.93 -4.20
N ILE A 107 -17.40 2.85 -3.55
CA ILE A 107 -16.38 1.80 -3.78
C ILE A 107 -16.89 0.44 -3.24
N VAL A 108 -17.69 0.46 -2.17
CA VAL A 108 -18.27 -0.72 -1.54
C VAL A 108 -19.54 -1.16 -2.29
N SER A 109 -19.35 -1.76 -3.46
CA SER A 109 -20.39 -2.57 -4.12
C SER A 109 -20.06 -4.06 -4.05
N GLY A 110 -21.07 -4.92 -3.90
CA GLY A 110 -20.88 -6.37 -3.80
C GLY A 110 -20.41 -6.87 -2.43
N SER A 111 -19.41 -7.77 -2.42
CA SER A 111 -18.88 -8.48 -1.24
C SER A 111 -18.35 -7.54 -0.14
N THR A 112 -17.92 -6.33 -0.52
CA THR A 112 -17.43 -5.28 0.37
C THR A 112 -18.53 -4.76 1.33
N LYS A 113 -19.81 -5.05 1.09
CA LYS A 113 -20.89 -4.70 2.02
C LYS A 113 -20.69 -5.32 3.41
N LYS A 114 -20.07 -6.51 3.50
CA LYS A 114 -19.74 -7.14 4.78
C LYS A 114 -18.70 -6.31 5.57
N LEU A 115 -17.75 -5.67 4.88
CA LEU A 115 -16.76 -4.80 5.50
C LEU A 115 -17.45 -3.57 6.14
N LEU A 116 -18.46 -2.99 5.48
CA LEU A 116 -19.25 -1.88 6.06
C LEU A 116 -20.18 -2.30 7.21
N LEU A 117 -20.40 -3.60 7.40
CA LEU A 117 -21.11 -4.13 8.57
C LEU A 117 -20.15 -4.50 9.70
N ASN A 118 -18.83 -4.47 9.46
CA ASN A 118 -17.82 -4.77 10.47
C ASN A 118 -17.70 -3.58 11.45
N PRO A 119 -18.07 -3.75 12.73
CA PRO A 119 -18.01 -2.67 13.72
C PRO A 119 -16.61 -2.11 13.92
N ASP A 120 -15.57 -2.94 13.79
CA ASP A 120 -14.18 -2.53 13.95
C ASP A 120 -13.76 -1.62 12.80
N PHE A 121 -14.20 -1.92 11.57
CA PHE A 121 -13.95 -1.05 10.42
C PHE A 121 -14.68 0.29 10.52
N ILE A 122 -15.94 0.30 10.97
CA ILE A 122 -16.69 1.54 11.20
C ILE A 122 -15.98 2.40 12.26
N SER A 123 -15.62 1.78 13.39
CA SER A 123 -14.89 2.44 14.48
C SER A 123 -13.57 3.03 14.01
N LEU A 124 -12.84 2.29 13.16
CA LEU A 124 -11.59 2.76 12.56
C LEU A 124 -11.80 3.99 11.69
N ILE A 125 -12.80 3.97 10.80
CA ILE A 125 -13.13 5.11 9.94
C ILE A 125 -13.43 6.33 10.80
N SER A 126 -14.29 6.18 11.82
CA SER A 126 -14.77 7.30 12.62
C SER A 126 -13.70 7.89 13.55
N ASN A 127 -12.84 7.04 14.13
CA ASN A 127 -11.90 7.46 15.19
C ASN A 127 -10.51 7.80 14.65
N GLU A 128 -10.00 7.02 13.69
CA GLU A 128 -8.61 7.10 13.28
C GLU A 128 -8.48 7.73 11.90
N PHE A 129 -9.27 7.24 10.95
CA PHE A 129 -9.16 7.63 9.54
C PHE A 129 -9.50 9.11 9.32
N MET A 130 -10.49 9.63 10.04
CA MET A 130 -10.83 11.04 9.94
C MET A 130 -9.74 11.96 10.49
N SER A 131 -9.03 11.52 11.51
CA SER A 131 -7.93 12.31 12.07
C SER A 131 -6.65 12.20 11.23
N SER A 132 -6.43 11.10 10.49
CA SER A 132 -5.25 10.98 9.62
C SER A 132 -5.29 11.96 8.45
N ILE A 133 -6.47 12.40 8.00
CA ILE A 133 -6.59 13.34 6.87
C ILE A 133 -6.01 14.74 7.20
N SER A 134 -6.00 15.13 8.47
CA SER A 134 -5.51 16.45 8.89
C SER A 134 -3.98 16.48 9.02
N LYS A 135 -3.34 17.39 8.29
CA LYS A 135 -1.89 17.69 8.46
C LYS A 135 -1.56 18.01 9.92
N SER A 136 -2.37 18.84 10.57
CA SER A 136 -2.11 19.25 11.96
C SER A 136 -2.17 18.06 12.91
N ALA A 137 -3.20 17.20 12.78
CA ALA A 137 -3.33 16.00 13.60
C ALA A 137 -2.17 15.01 13.34
N MET A 138 -1.73 14.87 12.09
CA MET A 138 -0.54 14.08 11.76
C MET A 138 0.71 14.63 12.45
N VAL A 139 0.92 15.95 12.44
CA VAL A 139 2.06 16.58 13.13
C VAL A 139 1.96 16.41 14.64
N GLU A 140 0.77 16.53 15.23
CA GLU A 140 0.54 16.25 16.65
C GLU A 140 0.89 14.80 17.03
N ARG A 141 0.63 13.83 16.15
CA ARG A 141 1.09 12.45 16.35
C ARG A 141 2.61 12.35 16.31
N VAL A 142 3.28 13.03 15.37
CA VAL A 142 4.74 13.10 15.32
C VAL A 142 5.32 13.77 16.56
N GLN A 143 4.68 14.82 17.08
CA GLN A 143 5.12 15.52 18.29
C GLN A 143 5.19 14.61 19.53
N LYS A 144 4.44 13.50 19.58
CA LYS A 144 4.51 12.54 20.69
C LYS A 144 5.89 11.87 20.82
N PHE A 145 6.62 11.73 19.71
CA PHE A 145 7.97 11.16 19.70
C PHE A 145 9.06 12.13 19.24
N ILE A 146 8.71 13.28 18.66
CA ILE A 146 9.62 14.39 18.36
C ILE A 146 9.00 15.72 18.82
N PRO A 147 9.04 16.05 20.13
CA PRO A 147 8.27 17.18 20.69
C PRO A 147 8.58 18.57 20.14
N ALA A 148 9.75 18.75 19.51
CA ALA A 148 10.18 20.05 19.00
C ALA A 148 9.56 20.44 17.65
N VAL A 149 8.92 19.52 16.91
CA VAL A 149 8.30 19.84 15.61
C VAL A 149 7.00 20.60 15.80
N LYS A 150 6.61 21.41 14.82
CA LYS A 150 5.33 22.12 14.78
C LYS A 150 4.73 22.09 13.37
N PRO A 151 3.41 22.31 13.20
CA PRO A 151 2.78 22.27 11.87
C PRO A 151 3.40 23.22 10.84
N GLU A 152 3.93 24.36 11.29
CA GLU A 152 4.58 25.36 10.44
C GLU A 152 5.89 24.85 9.85
N ASN A 153 6.54 23.88 10.52
CA ASN A 153 7.80 23.33 10.05
C ASN A 153 7.68 22.45 8.80
N PHE A 154 6.46 22.17 8.34
CA PHE A 154 6.20 21.31 7.20
C PHE A 154 5.49 22.07 6.08
N PRO A 155 6.12 23.10 5.47
CA PRO A 155 5.44 24.04 4.59
C PRO A 155 5.04 23.46 3.22
N LYS A 156 5.65 22.34 2.80
CA LYS A 156 5.49 21.79 1.45
C LYS A 156 4.98 20.36 1.50
N ARG A 157 4.11 19.99 0.56
CA ARG A 157 3.77 18.59 0.29
C ARG A 157 4.99 17.90 -0.32
N GLY A 158 5.23 16.67 0.14
CA GLY A 158 6.20 15.75 -0.43
C GLY A 158 5.55 14.88 -1.51
N THR A 159 6.14 13.71 -1.74
CA THR A 159 5.53 12.68 -2.60
C THR A 159 4.21 12.19 -2.02
N SER A 160 3.37 11.58 -2.85
CA SER A 160 2.22 10.77 -2.40
C SER A 160 2.29 9.39 -3.04
N GLY A 161 1.71 8.40 -2.37
CA GLY A 161 1.63 7.02 -2.84
C GLY A 161 0.25 6.46 -2.54
N ILE A 162 -0.27 5.60 -3.40
CA ILE A 162 -1.57 4.95 -3.18
C ILE A 162 -1.32 3.48 -2.84
N ARG A 163 -1.94 3.02 -1.75
CA ARG A 163 -1.97 1.60 -1.36
C ARG A 163 -3.34 1.04 -1.64
N THR A 164 -3.37 -0.17 -2.19
CA THR A 164 -4.59 -0.86 -2.60
C THR A 164 -4.73 -2.16 -1.83
N PRO A 165 -5.13 -2.11 -0.54
CA PRO A 165 -5.47 -3.33 0.19
C PRO A 165 -6.67 -4.03 -0.45
N VAL A 166 -6.57 -5.36 -0.54
CA VAL A 166 -7.62 -6.23 -1.06
C VAL A 166 -8.49 -6.74 0.08
N ILE A 167 -9.79 -6.84 -0.20
CA ILE A 167 -10.85 -7.29 0.70
C ILE A 167 -11.35 -8.66 0.24
N SER A 168 -11.41 -9.61 1.16
CA SER A 168 -11.92 -10.95 0.94
C SER A 168 -13.45 -10.96 0.72
N PRO A 169 -14.02 -12.05 0.19
CA PRO A 169 -15.48 -12.23 0.11
C PRO A 169 -16.20 -12.20 1.47
N ASP A 170 -15.44 -12.34 2.57
CA ASP A 170 -15.94 -12.27 3.94
C ASP A 170 -15.89 -10.85 4.53
N GLY A 171 -15.36 -9.89 3.78
CA GLY A 171 -15.27 -8.50 4.21
C GLY A 171 -14.06 -8.24 5.11
N GLU A 172 -12.99 -9.02 4.97
CA GLU A 172 -11.76 -8.87 5.74
C GLU A 172 -10.62 -8.35 4.86
N PHE A 173 -9.73 -7.55 5.43
CA PHE A 173 -8.49 -7.17 4.79
C PHE A 173 -7.60 -8.40 4.60
N VAL A 174 -7.21 -8.67 3.36
CA VAL A 174 -6.23 -9.71 3.06
C VAL A 174 -4.88 -9.24 3.60
N SER A 175 -4.33 -9.97 4.57
CA SER A 175 -3.07 -9.62 5.25
C SER A 175 -1.84 -9.90 4.39
N GLU A 176 -1.89 -10.95 3.58
CA GLU A 176 -0.77 -11.40 2.75
C GLU A 176 -0.99 -11.11 1.26
N MET A 177 0.11 -11.14 0.51
CA MET A 177 0.04 -11.16 -0.94
C MET A 177 -0.71 -12.41 -1.43
N LYS A 178 -1.48 -12.26 -2.50
CA LYS A 178 -2.25 -13.34 -3.10
C LYS A 178 -1.71 -13.68 -4.49
N GLU A 179 -1.18 -14.90 -4.64
CA GLU A 179 -0.80 -15.48 -5.92
C GLU A 179 -1.96 -16.31 -6.48
N VAL A 180 -2.32 -16.11 -7.75
CA VAL A 180 -3.38 -16.87 -8.40
C VAL A 180 -2.97 -17.29 -9.80
N GLU A 181 -3.08 -18.59 -10.08
CA GLU A 181 -2.84 -19.16 -11.40
C GLU A 181 -4.12 -19.23 -12.23
N GLY A 182 -4.03 -18.74 -13.47
CA GLY A 182 -5.01 -18.94 -14.52
C GLY A 182 -4.46 -19.88 -15.60
N LYS A 183 -5.29 -20.17 -16.62
CA LYS A 183 -4.93 -21.11 -17.70
C LYS A 183 -3.58 -20.79 -18.37
N ASN A 184 -3.34 -19.52 -18.67
CA ASN A 184 -2.09 -19.02 -19.27
C ASN A 184 -1.64 -17.72 -18.56
N SER A 185 -1.86 -17.62 -17.25
CA SER A 185 -1.53 -16.41 -16.51
C SER A 185 -1.16 -16.68 -15.06
N PHE A 186 -0.37 -15.77 -14.50
CA PHE A 186 -0.02 -15.72 -13.08
C PHE A 186 -0.33 -14.32 -12.56
N HIS A 187 -1.11 -14.21 -11.49
CA HIS A 187 -1.57 -12.93 -10.95
C HIS A 187 -1.01 -12.72 -9.55
N ILE A 188 -0.31 -11.61 -9.37
CA ILE A 188 0.22 -11.15 -8.09
C ILE A 188 -0.67 -10.00 -7.63
N VAL A 189 -1.47 -10.26 -6.60
CA VAL A 189 -2.48 -9.33 -6.08
C VAL A 189 -2.16 -9.01 -4.62
N ASN A 190 -2.53 -7.81 -4.15
CA ASN A 190 -2.30 -7.36 -2.76
C ASN A 190 -0.81 -7.31 -2.32
N TYR A 191 0.12 -7.10 -3.25
CA TYR A 191 1.55 -6.96 -2.93
C TYR A 191 1.88 -5.56 -2.40
N ASN A 192 1.66 -5.35 -1.10
CA ASN A 192 1.78 -4.03 -0.46
C ASN A 192 3.11 -3.80 0.28
N SER A 193 3.29 -4.36 1.48
CA SER A 193 4.48 -4.15 2.32
C SER A 193 5.05 -5.48 2.82
N PRO A 194 6.38 -5.72 2.80
CA PRO A 194 7.46 -4.83 2.36
C PRO A 194 7.75 -4.91 0.85
N GLY A 195 6.83 -4.41 0.01
CA GLY A 195 6.82 -4.66 -1.43
C GLY A 195 8.10 -4.23 -2.14
N ALA A 196 8.55 -2.99 -1.94
CA ALA A 196 9.74 -2.46 -2.62
C ALA A 196 11.04 -3.18 -2.20
N THR A 197 11.22 -3.41 -0.90
CA THR A 197 12.42 -4.09 -0.36
C THR A 197 12.48 -5.55 -0.80
N GLY A 198 11.34 -6.24 -0.79
CA GLY A 198 11.24 -7.65 -1.17
C GLY A 198 11.20 -7.91 -2.69
N ALA A 199 10.94 -6.89 -3.51
CA ALA A 199 10.65 -7.07 -4.95
C ALA A 199 11.73 -7.85 -5.72
N PRO A 200 13.05 -7.63 -5.53
CA PRO A 200 14.06 -8.38 -6.27
C PRO A 200 14.04 -9.88 -5.93
N ALA A 201 13.99 -10.20 -4.63
CA ALA A 201 13.93 -11.59 -4.15
C ALA A 201 12.64 -12.27 -4.61
N TYR A 202 11.51 -11.58 -4.45
CA TYR A 202 10.21 -12.10 -4.83
C TYR A 202 10.10 -12.36 -6.35
N SER A 203 10.64 -11.46 -7.17
CA SER A 203 10.67 -11.66 -8.63
C SER A 203 11.47 -12.90 -9.01
N ALA A 204 12.62 -13.12 -8.38
CA ALA A 204 13.44 -14.29 -8.63
C ALA A 204 12.72 -15.59 -8.19
N PHE A 205 12.00 -15.54 -7.06
CA PHE A 205 11.17 -16.64 -6.58
C PHE A 205 10.04 -16.99 -7.57
N VAL A 206 9.29 -16.00 -8.06
CA VAL A 206 8.22 -16.22 -9.05
C VAL A 206 8.77 -16.83 -10.34
N VAL A 207 9.92 -16.34 -10.83
CA VAL A 207 10.56 -16.91 -12.02
C VAL A 207 10.94 -18.37 -11.80
N LYS A 208 11.59 -18.69 -10.66
CA LYS A 208 11.93 -20.07 -10.30
C LYS A 208 10.69 -20.95 -10.25
N GLN A 209 9.63 -20.51 -9.56
CA GLN A 209 8.37 -21.26 -9.46
C GLN A 209 7.76 -21.56 -10.83
N LEU A 210 7.74 -20.58 -11.74
CA LEU A 210 7.21 -20.76 -13.09
C LEU A 210 8.11 -21.64 -13.98
N GLN A 211 9.43 -21.65 -13.75
CA GLN A 211 10.37 -22.53 -14.44
C GLN A 211 10.24 -23.98 -14.00
N GLU A 212 10.07 -24.23 -12.69
CA GLU A 212 9.81 -25.56 -12.13
C GLU A 212 8.50 -26.16 -12.64
N LYS A 213 7.48 -25.32 -12.88
CA LYS A 213 6.21 -25.70 -13.50
C LYS A 213 6.28 -25.88 -15.02
N GLY A 214 7.44 -25.63 -15.64
CA GLY A 214 7.62 -25.72 -17.10
C GLY A 214 6.89 -24.63 -17.90
N VAL A 215 6.40 -23.58 -17.23
CA VAL A 215 5.75 -22.42 -17.86
C VAL A 215 6.79 -21.52 -18.51
N LEU A 216 7.89 -21.27 -17.80
CA LEU A 216 9.04 -20.52 -18.31
C LEU A 216 10.20 -21.46 -18.63
N PRO A 217 11.01 -21.17 -19.66
CA PRO A 217 12.19 -21.95 -19.97
C PRO A 217 13.24 -21.82 -18.85
N GLN A 218 13.92 -22.93 -18.55
CA GLN A 218 15.13 -22.92 -17.74
C GLN A 218 16.26 -22.19 -18.49
N PRO A 219 17.10 -21.41 -17.79
CA PRO A 219 18.21 -20.74 -18.43
C PRO A 219 19.24 -21.78 -18.91
N LYS A 220 19.82 -21.58 -20.10
CA LYS A 220 20.86 -22.47 -20.64
C LYS A 220 22.17 -22.41 -19.87
N GLU A 221 22.41 -21.29 -19.19
CA GLU A 221 23.56 -21.06 -18.30
C GLU A 221 23.04 -20.37 -17.02
N GLN A 222 23.29 -20.99 -15.86
CA GLN A 222 23.15 -20.29 -14.58
C GLN A 222 24.36 -19.37 -14.43
N LYS A 223 24.17 -18.07 -14.65
CA LYS A 223 25.13 -17.08 -14.14
C LYS A 223 25.08 -17.12 -12.62
N ASN A 224 26.23 -17.01 -11.95
CA ASN A 224 26.31 -16.83 -10.51
C ASN A 224 25.39 -15.67 -10.09
N SER A 225 24.21 -16.03 -9.57
CA SER A 225 23.20 -15.10 -9.13
C SER A 225 23.37 -14.89 -7.64
N ILE A 226 23.28 -13.64 -7.19
CA ILE A 226 23.18 -13.34 -5.75
C ILE A 226 21.89 -13.89 -5.12
N TRP A 227 20.94 -14.36 -5.95
CA TRP A 227 19.67 -14.96 -5.56
C TRP A 227 19.64 -16.46 -5.88
N ASN A 228 20.66 -17.21 -5.47
CA ASN A 228 20.60 -18.66 -5.52
C ASN A 228 19.81 -19.19 -4.32
N PHE A 229 18.55 -19.55 -4.53
CA PHE A 229 17.69 -20.09 -3.48
C PHE A 229 18.07 -21.51 -3.03
N GLU A 230 19.02 -22.18 -3.68
CA GLU A 230 19.58 -23.44 -3.17
C GLU A 230 20.60 -23.21 -2.04
N ASP A 231 21.14 -22.00 -1.94
CA ASP A 231 22.15 -21.61 -0.94
C ASP A 231 21.55 -20.97 0.33
N ILE A 232 20.21 -20.84 0.41
CA ILE A 232 19.48 -20.16 1.51
C ILE A 232 18.55 -21.12 2.23
#